data_AF-A0A965J278-F1
#
_entry.id   AF-A0A965J278-F1
#
_cell.length_a   1.000
_cell.length_b   1.000
_cell.length_c   1.000
_cell.angle_alpha   90.00
_cell.angle_beta   90.00
_cell.angle_gamma   90.00
#
_symmetry.space_group_name_H-M   'P 1'
#
loop_
_entity.id
_entity.type
_entity.pdbx_description
1 polymer ?
#
loop_
_entity_poly.entity_id
_entity_poly.type
_entity_poly.pdbx_seq_one_letter_code
_entity_poly.pdbx_strand_id
1 'polypeptide(L)' 'MSNRRVAPWIAGSVGVVLIGLLVLLAVAKPSTDSASSPLLGKAAPAVRSTTTDGKPFDLARRKGSWVVL' A
#
# COMPACT_ATOMS: atom_id res chain seq x y z
N MET A 1 -43.86 -19.67 -16.43
CA MET A 1 -42.60 -18.98 -16.78
C MET A 1 -41.46 -19.96 -16.50
N SER A 2 -40.79 -20.47 -17.53
CA SER A 2 -39.77 -21.52 -17.37
C SER A 2 -38.55 -20.94 -16.63
N ASN A 3 -38.30 -21.42 -15.41
CA ASN A 3 -37.20 -20.95 -14.56
C ASN A 3 -35.88 -21.46 -15.13
N ARG A 4 -35.30 -20.74 -16.09
CA ARG A 4 -33.97 -21.06 -16.62
C ARG A 4 -32.99 -21.01 -15.45
N ARG A 5 -32.34 -22.14 -15.16
CA ARG A 5 -31.32 -22.23 -14.10
C ARG A 5 -30.06 -21.47 -14.53
N VAL A 6 -30.13 -20.14 -14.47
CA VAL A 6 -29.04 -19.21 -14.83
C VAL A 6 -28.04 -19.04 -13.67
N ALA A 7 -28.51 -19.21 -12.43
CA ALA A 7 -27.70 -19.12 -11.23
C ALA A 7 -26.44 -20.01 -11.25
N PRO A 8 -26.48 -21.31 -11.61
CA PRO A 8 -25.28 -22.15 -11.64
C PRO A 8 -24.27 -21.72 -12.70
N TRP A 9 -24.72 -21.19 -13.84
CA TRP A 9 -23.82 -20.68 -14.89
C TRP A 9 -23.09 -19.42 -14.44
N ILE A 10 -23.81 -18.48 -13.81
CA ILE A 10 -23.21 -17.26 -13.28
C ILE A 10 -22.22 -17.61 -12.15
N ALA A 11 -22.61 -18.47 -11.23
CA ALA A 11 -21.75 -18.92 -10.14
C ALA A 11 -20.47 -19.62 -10.66
N GLY A 12 -20.60 -20.45 -11.70
CA GLY A 12 -19.46 -21.08 -12.36
C GLY A 12 -18.49 -20.06 -12.95
N SER A 13 -18.99 -19.08 -13.72
CA SER A 13 -18.17 -18.02 -14.31
C SER A 13 -17.44 -17.19 -13.25
N VAL A 14 -18.14 -16.79 -12.18
CA VAL A 14 -17.53 -16.05 -11.07
C VAL A 14 -16.46 -16.89 -10.38
N GLY A 15 -16.71 -18.19 -10.15
CA GLY A 15 -15.75 -19.11 -9.58
C GLY A 15 -14.46 -19.20 -10.41
N VAL A 16 -14.57 -19.28 -11.73
CA VAL A 16 -13.41 -19.30 -12.64
C VAL A 16 -12.59 -18.01 -12.53
N VAL A 17 -13.24 -16.85 -12.46
CA VAL A 17 -12.54 -15.55 -12.29
C VAL A 17 -11.78 -15.49 -10.97
N LEU A 18 -12.40 -15.93 -9.87
CA LEU A 18 -11.76 -15.95 -8.55
C LEU A 18 -10.57 -16.89 -8.50
N ILE A 19 -10.69 -18.09 -9.08
CA ILE A 19 -9.57 -19.04 -9.18
C ILE A 19 -8.43 -18.41 -9.99
N GLY A 20 -8.73 -17.79 -11.13
CA GLY A 20 -7.73 -17.10 -11.95
C GLY A 20 -7.01 -15.98 -11.18
N LEU A 21 -7.75 -15.18 -10.41
CA LEU A 21 -7.18 -14.13 -9.57
C LEU A 21 -6.25 -14.70 -8.51
N LEU A 22 -6.64 -15.77 -7.82
CA LEU A 22 -5.83 -16.40 -6.78
C LEU A 22 -4.54 -17.00 -7.36
N VAL A 23 -4.62 -17.65 -8.52
CA VAL A 23 -3.45 -18.17 -9.23
C VAL A 23 -2.53 -17.02 -9.65
N LEU A 24 -3.08 -15.92 -10.17
CA LEU A 24 -2.31 -14.74 -10.52
C LEU A 24 -1.56 -14.19 -9.30
N LEU A 25 -2.24 -14.03 -8.16
CA LEU A 25 -1.61 -13.55 -6.92
C LEU A 25 -0.53 -14.50 -6.41
N ALA A 26 -0.74 -15.82 -6.51
CA ALA A 26 0.23 -16.82 -6.06
C ALA A 26 1.51 -16.84 -6.91
N VAL A 27 1.41 -16.52 -8.21
CA VAL A 27 2.53 -16.58 -9.16
C VAL A 27 3.15 -15.19 -9.42
N ALA A 28 2.43 -14.11 -9.11
CA ALA A 28 2.91 -12.76 -9.31
C ALA A 28 4.24 -12.53 -8.58
N LYS A 29 5.24 -12.03 -9.31
CA LYS A 29 6.49 -11.61 -8.70
C LYS A 29 6.25 -10.31 -7.92
N PRO A 30 6.70 -10.19 -6.67
CA PRO A 30 6.59 -8.95 -5.93
C PRO A 30 7.41 -7.87 -6.64
N SER A 31 6.75 -6.80 -7.06
CA SER A 31 7.46 -5.61 -7.57
C SER A 31 8.02 -4.88 -6.36
N THR A 32 9.34 -4.94 -6.18
CA THR A 32 10.04 -4.10 -5.22
C THR A 32 10.56 -2.91 -5.99
N ASP A 33 9.65 -2.01 -6.40
CA ASP A 33 10.04 -0.72 -6.93
C ASP A 33 10.68 0.07 -5.79
N SER A 34 11.99 -0.14 -5.63
CA SER A 34 12.81 0.66 -4.75
C SER A 34 12.92 2.02 -5.39
N ALA A 35 12.06 2.95 -4.98
CA ALA A 35 12.27 4.35 -5.29
C ALA A 35 13.67 4.72 -4.77
N SER A 36 14.56 5.16 -5.66
CA SER A 36 15.90 5.61 -5.30
C SER A 36 15.77 6.80 -4.36
N SER A 37 15.76 6.54 -3.06
CA SER A 37 15.60 7.56 -2.03
C SER A 37 16.98 8.13 -1.71
N PRO A 38 17.22 9.42 -1.99
CA PRO A 38 18.50 10.08 -1.66
C PRO A 38 18.76 10.15 -0.14
N LEU A 39 17.78 9.78 0.69
CA LEU A 39 17.85 9.83 2.14
C LEU A 39 18.23 8.49 2.78
N LEU A 40 18.12 7.37 2.05
CA LEU A 40 18.49 6.05 2.59
C LEU A 40 20.00 5.98 2.87
N GLY A 41 20.36 5.56 4.08
CA GLY A 41 21.75 5.45 4.52
C GLY A 41 22.46 6.80 4.79
N LYS A 42 21.72 7.92 4.78
CA LYS A 42 22.23 9.24 5.14
C LYS A 42 21.69 9.67 6.49
N ALA A 43 22.45 10.51 7.20
CA ALA A 43 21.94 11.17 8.39
C ALA A 43 20.73 12.02 8.00
N ALA A 44 19.66 11.94 8.81
CA ALA A 44 18.47 12.73 8.57
C ALA A 44 18.82 14.23 8.54
N PRO A 45 18.36 14.99 7.53
CA PRO A 45 18.58 16.42 7.47
C PRO A 45 17.91 17.14 8.65
N ALA A 46 18.46 18.30 9.02
CA ALA A 46 17.86 19.12 10.07
C ALA A 46 16.54 19.72 9.56
N VAL A 47 15.41 19.19 10.03
CA VAL A 47 14.08 19.71 9.71
C VAL A 47 13.60 20.60 10.84
N ARG A 48 13.45 21.89 10.56
CA ARG A 48 12.85 22.89 11.44
C ARG A 48 11.68 23.54 10.73
N SER A 49 10.52 23.59 11.38
CA SER A 49 9.30 24.15 10.83
C SER A 49 8.38 24.65 11.94
N THR A 50 7.16 25.04 11.60
CA THR A 50 6.06 25.27 12.53
C THR A 50 4.99 24.20 12.35
N THR A 51 4.38 23.74 13.45
CA THR A 51 3.21 22.87 13.38
C THR A 51 2.01 23.65 12.85
N THR A 52 0.94 22.95 12.48
CA THR A 52 -0.34 23.56 12.08
C THR A 52 -0.90 24.52 13.13
N ASP A 53 -0.64 24.25 14.41
CA ASP A 53 -1.01 25.14 15.53
C ASP A 53 0.01 26.28 15.79
N GLY A 54 0.96 26.50 14.90
CA GLY A 54 1.97 27.58 15.00
C GLY A 54 3.12 27.32 15.99
N LYS A 55 3.23 26.12 16.58
CA LYS A 55 4.31 25.80 17.53
C LYS A 55 5.61 25.47 16.80
N PRO A 56 6.78 25.80 17.35
CA PRO A 56 8.06 25.45 16.75
C PRO A 56 8.26 23.92 16.73
N PHE A 57 8.57 23.38 15.55
CA PHE A 57 8.92 21.99 15.32
C PHE A 57 10.40 21.86 14.97
N ASP A 58 11.09 20.93 15.62
CA ASP A 58 12.46 20.53 15.27
C ASP A 58 12.55 19.01 15.37
N LEU A 59 12.86 18.36 14.25
CA LEU A 59 12.96 16.91 14.15
C LEU A 59 14.06 16.35 15.06
N ALA A 60 15.13 17.13 15.32
CA ALA A 60 16.20 16.72 16.23
C ALA A 60 15.73 16.53 17.68
N ARG A 61 14.59 17.11 18.07
CA ARG A 61 13.96 16.91 19.38
C ARG A 61 13.07 15.66 19.45
N ARG A 62 12.76 15.02 18.32
CA ARG A 62 11.91 13.81 18.22
C ARG A 62 12.72 12.53 18.02
N LYS A 63 14.00 12.51 18.42
CA LYS A 63 14.85 11.31 18.28
C LYS A 63 14.21 10.09 18.94
N GLY A 64 14.19 8.97 18.24
CA GLY A 64 13.59 7.71 18.70
C GLY A 64 12.08 7.60 18.46
N SER A 65 11.43 8.64 17.94
CA SER A 65 10.03 8.60 17.52
C SER A 65 9.97 8.37 16.00
N TRP A 66 9.10 7.46 15.56
CA TRP A 66 8.80 7.29 14.13
C TRP A 66 7.98 8.49 13.65
N VAL A 67 8.50 9.22 12.67
CA VAL A 67 7.87 10.42 12.10
C VAL A 67 7.76 10.24 10.58
N VAL A 68 6.59 10.54 10.03
CA VAL A 68 6.33 10.63 8.59
C VAL A 68 6.25 12.11 8.23
N LEU A 69 7.01 12.52 7.21
CA LEU A 69 7.07 13.90 6.71
C LEU A 69 6.23 14.06 5.45
#